data_AF-A0A317JAL8-F1
#
_entry.id   AF-A0A317JAL8-F1
#
_cell.length_a   1.000
_cell.length_b   1.000
_cell.length_c   1.000
_cell.angle_alpha   90.00
_cell.angle_beta   90.00
_cell.angle_gamma   90.00
#
_symmetry.space_group_name_H-M   'P 1'
#
loop_
_entity.id
_entity.type
_entity.pdbx_description
1 polymer ?
#
loop_
_entity_poly.entity_id
_entity_poly.type
_entity_poly.pdbx_seq_one_letter_code
_entity_poly.pdbx_strand_id
1 'polypeptide(L)' 'MKRIEVWADWHYLGEPNIVGILTASQSRGKEMFSFEYNPNWLQSKWKFQIDPSKCRELEDGG' A
#
# COMPACT_ATOMS: atom_id res chain seq x y z
N MET A 1 -0.25 -5.56 18.77
CA MET A 1 -0.06 -5.41 17.31
C MET A 1 -1.43 -5.43 16.66
N LYS A 2 -1.70 -4.49 15.74
CA LYS A 2 -2.94 -4.42 14.96
C LYS A 2 -2.59 -4.58 13.49
N ARG A 3 -3.40 -5.33 12.76
CA ARG A 3 -3.32 -5.49 11.30
C ARG A 3 -4.59 -4.91 10.72
N ILE A 4 -4.44 -4.01 9.76
CA ILE A 4 -5.53 -3.24 9.16
C ILE A 4 -5.45 -3.49 7.66
N GLU A 5 -6.54 -3.98 7.07
CA GLU A 5 -6.61 -4.15 5.62
C GLU A 5 -6.84 -2.80 4.94
N VAL A 6 -6.06 -2.53 3.91
CA VAL A 6 -6.22 -1.35 3.08
C VAL A 6 -6.81 -1.79 1.75
N TRP A 7 -8.00 -1.29 1.47
CA TRP A 7 -8.77 -1.58 0.27
C TRP A 7 -8.90 -0.33 -0.58
N ALA A 8 -9.03 -0.54 -1.89
CA ALA A 8 -9.31 0.52 -2.82
C ALA A 8 -10.51 0.20 -3.70
N ASP A 9 -11.34 1.21 -3.90
CA ASP A 9 -12.61 1.13 -4.62
C ASP A 9 -12.71 2.31 -5.58
N TRP A 10 -11.71 2.46 -6.47
CA TRP A 10 -11.76 3.47 -7.52
C TRP A 10 -12.77 3.05 -8.60
N HIS A 11 -13.41 4.06 -9.20
CA HIS A 11 -14.47 3.87 -10.20
C HIS A 11 -14.10 2.93 -11.37
N TYR A 12 -12.83 2.88 -11.77
CA TYR A 12 -12.35 2.05 -12.89
C TYR A 12 -11.92 0.61 -12.49
N LEU A 13 -11.91 0.28 -11.19
CA LEU A 13 -11.55 -1.07 -10.75
C LEU A 13 -12.67 -2.09 -11.00
N GLY A 14 -13.93 -1.64 -11.10
CA GLY A 14 -15.10 -2.50 -11.24
C GLY A 14 -15.54 -3.17 -9.93
N GLU A 15 -14.61 -3.43 -9.02
CA GLU A 15 -14.86 -3.93 -7.67
C GLU A 15 -13.78 -3.47 -6.67
N PRO A 16 -14.04 -3.49 -5.35
CA PRO A 16 -13.02 -3.22 -4.35
C PRO A 16 -11.87 -4.22 -4.44
N ASN A 17 -10.64 -3.73 -4.46
CA ASN A 17 -9.43 -4.55 -4.50
C ASN A 17 -8.58 -4.33 -3.24
N ILE A 18 -8.02 -5.41 -2.71
CA ILE A 18 -7.10 -5.34 -1.58
C ILE A 18 -5.74 -4.79 -2.04
N VAL A 19 -5.29 -3.72 -1.40
CA VAL A 19 -4.02 -3.05 -1.71
C VAL A 19 -2.90 -3.63 -0.87
N GLY A 20 -3.17 -3.94 0.40
CA GLY A 20 -2.15 -4.43 1.33
C GLY A 20 -2.59 -4.37 2.78
N ILE A 21 -1.63 -4.56 3.69
CA ILE A 21 -1.84 -4.58 5.13
C ILE A 21 -1.00 -3.49 5.80
N LEU A 22 -1.67 -2.59 6.53
CA LEU A 22 -1.03 -1.68 7.47
C LEU A 22 -0.90 -2.37 8.83
N THR A 23 0.32 -2.43 9.34
CA THR A 23 0.62 -2.98 10.65
C THR A 23 0.99 -1.85 11.61
N ALA A 24 0.25 -1.74 12.71
CA ALA A 24 0.58 -0.88 13.83
C ALA A 24 1.06 -1.74 15.01
N SER A 25 2.30 -1.49 15.45
CA SER A 25 2.90 -2.18 16.59
C SER A 25 3.46 -1.16 17.58
N GLN A 26 3.42 -1.48 18.87
CA GLN A 26 4.09 -0.65 19.88
C GLN A 26 5.43 -1.29 20.21
N SER A 27 6.49 -0.48 20.15
CA SER A 27 7.85 -0.89 20.49
C SER A 27 8.51 0.20 21.31
N ARG A 28 8.95 -0.13 22.53
CA ARG A 28 9.65 0.79 23.46
C ARG A 28 8.90 2.11 23.69
N GLY A 29 7.58 2.05 23.85
CA GLY A 29 6.73 3.23 24.06
C GLY A 29 6.51 4.11 22.81
N LYS A 30 7.03 3.72 21.65
CA LYS A 30 6.77 4.35 20.36
C LYS A 30 5.86 3.47 19.52
N GLU A 31 4.93 4.10 18.81
CA GLU A 31 4.15 3.40 17.79
C GLU A 31 4.96 3.29 16.49
N MET A 32 5.03 2.08 15.95
CA MET A 32 5.69 1.74 14.70
C MET A 32 4.65 1.31 13.69
N PHE A 33 4.70 1.92 12.52
CA PHE A 33 3.85 1.59 11.39
C PHE A 33 4.69 0.97 10.28
N SER A 34 4.19 -0.13 9.70
CA SER A 34 4.74 -0.71 8.48
C SER A 34 3.60 -1.05 7.53
N PHE A 35 3.89 -1.00 6.23
CA PHE A 35 2.92 -1.33 5.19
C PHE A 35 3.50 -2.40 4.26
N GLU A 36 2.69 -3.41 3.97
CA GLU A 36 3.03 -4.50 3.06
C GLU A 36 1.99 -4.56 1.93
N TYR A 37 2.45 -4.44 0.69
CA TYR A 37 1.57 -4.53 -0.48
C TYR A 37 1.08 -5.96 -0.70
N ASN A 38 -0.16 -6.10 -1.15
CA ASN A 38 -0.68 -7.37 -1.62
C ASN A 38 0.02 -7.76 -2.94
N PRO A 39 0.52 -9.00 -3.09
CA PRO A 39 1.19 -9.43 -4.32
C PRO A 39 0.31 -9.31 -5.59
N ASN A 40 -1.01 -9.50 -5.47
CA ASN A 40 -1.94 -9.36 -6.58
C ASN A 40 -2.11 -7.88 -6.98
N TRP A 41 -2.05 -6.96 -6.01
CA TRP A 41 -2.06 -5.52 -6.27
C TRP A 41 -0.86 -5.10 -7.11
N LEU A 42 0.35 -5.56 -6.74
CA LEU A 42 1.60 -5.24 -7.44
C LEU A 42 1.67 -5.81 -8.86
N GLN A 43 0.99 -6.93 -9.12
CA GLN A 43 0.89 -7.54 -10.44
C GLN A 43 -0.25 -6.95 -11.29
N SER A 44 -1.13 -6.15 -10.69
CA SER A 44 -2.26 -5.56 -11.40
C SER A 44 -1.82 -4.42 -12.33
N LYS A 45 -2.62 -4.16 -13.37
CA LYS A 45 -2.49 -2.97 -14.22
C LYS A 45 -2.75 -1.65 -13.47
N TRP A 46 -3.26 -1.74 -12.24
CA TRP A 46 -3.65 -0.63 -11.40
C TRP A 46 -2.67 -0.40 -10.26
N LYS A 47 -1.43 -0.89 -10.36
CA LYS A 47 -0.38 -0.76 -9.35
C LYS A 47 0.02 0.71 -9.07
N PHE A 48 -0.85 1.44 -8.40
CA PHE A 48 -0.55 2.76 -7.88
C PHE A 48 0.26 2.60 -6.60
N GLN A 49 1.36 3.36 -6.52
CA GLN A 49 2.09 3.48 -5.29
C GLN A 49 1.30 4.40 -4.35
N ILE A 50 0.94 3.89 -3.19
CA ILE A 50 0.15 4.66 -2.21
C ILE A 50 1.01 5.60 -1.38
N ASP A 51 2.33 5.42 -1.43
CA ASP A 51 3.30 6.28 -0.76
C ASP A 51 3.71 7.43 -1.70
N PRO A 52 3.24 8.66 -1.46
CA PRO A 52 3.59 9.80 -2.29
C PRO A 52 5.09 10.14 -2.23
N SER A 53 5.78 9.75 -1.15
CA SER A 53 7.21 10.02 -0.94
C SER A 53 8.10 9.24 -1.91
N LYS A 54 7.66 8.04 -2.31
CA LYS A 54 8.40 7.15 -3.22
C LYS A 54 8.14 7.46 -4.70
N CYS A 55 7.26 8.41 -5.03
CA CYS A 55 6.79 8.62 -6.40
C CYS A 55 7.87 9.17 -7.35
N ARG A 56 9.05 9.52 -6.81
CA ARG A 56 10.19 10.09 -7.54
C ARG A 56 11.03 9.11 -8.34
N GLU A 57 10.91 7.79 -8.12
CA GLU A 57 11.83 6.81 -8.73
C GLU A 57 11.41 6.30 -10.12
N LEU A 58 10.27 6.77 -10.66
CA LEU A 58 9.76 6.30 -11.96
C LEU A 58 9.98 7.28 -13.12
N GLU A 59 10.62 8.44 -12.89
CA GLU A 59 10.90 9.43 -13.94
C GLU A 59 12.36 9.42 -14.45
N ASP A 60 13.29 8.72 -13.78
CA ASP A 60 14.71 8.67 -14.16
C ASP A 60 15.11 7.36 -14.88
N GLY A 61 14.31 6.95 -15.87
CA GLY A 61 14.57 5.79 -16.72
C GLY A 61 14.46 6.12 -18.20
N GLY A 62 15.46 6.86 -18.72
CA GLY A 62 15.71 7.01 -20.16
C GLY A 62 16.43 5.80 -20.73
#